data_AF-A0A1U7YCU9-F1
#
_entry.id   AF-A0A1U7YCU9-F1
#
_cell.length_a   1.000
_cell.length_b   1.000
_cell.length_c   1.000
_cell.angle_alpha   90.00
_cell.angle_beta   90.00
_cell.angle_gamma   90.00
#
_symmetry.space_group_name_H-M   'P 1'
#
loop_
_entity.id
_entity.type
_entity.pdbx_description
1 polymer ?
#
loop_
_entity_poly.entity_id
_entity_poly.type
_entity_poly.pdbx_seq_one_letter_code
_entity_poly.pdbx_strand_id
1 'polypeptide(L)'
;MTTSSLQESYLRLMPNEHLGTSWFQRLREYLSRFEQLNLELVLSIISTTNTFTVEELNEITSFCSPSVVKHLMLKDVAPPLNFESLLDGLFWTCHPESLSVESMWGRSDEFMQFLREKLMEKEGVQPVCCDSRSVKCWRHYLKGIEVENSTTSLHGDSFSPCQVSTICFKLRW
;
A
#
# COMPACT_ATOMS: atom_id res chain seq x y z
N MET A 1 -34.54 -10.29 10.20
CA MET A 1 -33.29 -9.54 10.40
C MET A 1 -32.45 -9.74 9.16
N THR A 2 -32.51 -8.81 8.22
CA THR A 2 -31.68 -8.81 7.00
C THR A 2 -30.29 -8.33 7.39
N THR A 3 -29.32 -9.24 7.38
CA THR A 3 -27.91 -8.89 7.44
C THR A 3 -27.60 -8.07 6.21
N SER A 4 -27.36 -6.77 6.40
CA SER A 4 -26.91 -5.87 5.36
C SER A 4 -25.61 -6.42 4.79
N SER A 5 -25.63 -6.92 3.55
CA SER A 5 -24.42 -7.29 2.83
C SER A 5 -23.60 -6.01 2.66
N LEU A 6 -22.44 -5.93 3.33
CA LEU A 6 -21.49 -4.85 3.11
C LEU A 6 -21.22 -4.73 1.61
N GLN A 7 -21.49 -3.56 1.04
CA GLN A 7 -21.31 -3.30 -0.37
C GLN A 7 -19.80 -3.12 -0.60
N GLU A 8 -19.12 -4.17 -1.04
CA GLU A 8 -17.72 -4.09 -1.44
C GLU A 8 -17.60 -3.13 -2.62
N SER A 9 -16.70 -2.15 -2.49
CA SER A 9 -16.48 -1.15 -3.52
C SER A 9 -15.06 -1.30 -4.05
N TYR A 10 -14.93 -1.35 -5.37
CA TYR A 10 -13.65 -1.53 -6.05
C TYR A 10 -13.26 -0.22 -6.73
N LEU A 11 -12.08 0.31 -6.41
CA LEU A 11 -11.52 1.52 -7.01
C LEU A 11 -10.18 1.21 -7.67
N ARG A 12 -10.06 1.54 -8.96
CA ARG A 12 -8.79 1.46 -9.69
C ARG A 12 -8.28 2.85 -10.02
N LEU A 13 -7.06 3.16 -9.59
CA LEU A 13 -6.36 4.40 -9.95
C LEU A 13 -5.07 4.07 -10.71
N MET A 14 -4.76 4.89 -11.70
CA MET A 14 -3.56 4.77 -12.53
C MET A 14 -2.83 6.11 -12.53
N PRO A 15 -2.06 6.45 -11.48
CA PRO A 15 -1.28 7.67 -11.49
C PRO A 15 -0.24 7.63 -12.61
N ASN A 16 -0.36 8.55 -13.56
CA ASN A 16 0.57 8.78 -14.68
C ASN A 16 1.48 10.00 -14.46
N GLU A 17 1.28 10.74 -13.37
CA GLU A 17 2.05 11.91 -12.97
C GLU A 17 2.93 11.62 -11.73
N HIS A 18 3.71 12.62 -11.34
CA HIS A 18 4.56 12.60 -10.17
C HIS A 18 3.77 12.34 -8.87
N LEU A 19 4.17 11.34 -8.09
CA LEU A 19 3.57 11.03 -6.80
C LEU A 19 4.16 11.92 -5.70
N GLY A 20 3.64 13.14 -5.58
CA GLY A 20 4.00 14.09 -4.52
C GLY A 20 2.94 14.18 -3.41
N THR A 21 3.21 15.03 -2.43
CA THR A 21 2.33 15.29 -1.27
C THR A 21 0.89 15.64 -1.68
N SER A 22 0.73 16.47 -2.70
CA SER A 22 -0.59 16.90 -3.20
C SER A 22 -1.42 15.77 -3.81
N TRP A 23 -0.77 14.71 -4.30
CA TRP A 23 -1.47 13.53 -4.81
C TRP A 23 -2.06 12.71 -3.65
N PHE A 24 -1.26 12.47 -2.61
CA PHE A 24 -1.72 11.77 -1.40
C PHE A 24 -2.80 12.55 -0.65
N GLN A 25 -2.73 13.88 -0.61
CA GLN A 25 -3.80 14.74 -0.11
C GLN A 25 -5.13 14.50 -0.84
N ARG A 26 -5.09 14.55 -2.17
CA ARG A 26 -6.28 14.34 -3.01
C ARG A 26 -6.81 12.92 -2.87
N LEU A 27 -5.92 11.93 -2.81
CA LEU A 27 -6.31 10.54 -2.56
C LEU A 27 -7.04 10.44 -1.21
N ARG A 28 -6.50 11.03 -0.15
CA ARG A 28 -7.13 11.01 1.17
C ARG A 28 -8.52 11.65 1.18
N GLU A 29 -8.63 12.85 0.62
CA GLU A 29 -9.91 13.55 0.51
C GLU A 29 -10.91 12.71 -0.28
N TYR A 30 -10.47 12.09 -1.37
CA TYR A 30 -11.30 11.20 -2.16
C TYR A 30 -11.76 9.97 -1.36
N LEU A 31 -10.85 9.31 -0.63
CA LEU A 31 -11.14 8.13 0.19
C LEU A 31 -12.08 8.44 1.37
N SER A 32 -12.01 9.65 1.94
CA SER A 32 -12.91 10.08 3.03
C SER A 32 -14.39 10.05 2.64
N ARG A 33 -14.70 10.06 1.34
CA ARG A 33 -16.07 9.97 0.84
C ARG A 33 -16.67 8.57 0.95
N PHE A 34 -15.87 7.58 1.33
CA PHE A 34 -16.24 6.16 1.37
C PHE A 34 -16.29 5.60 2.80
N GLU A 35 -16.38 6.44 3.84
CA GLU A 35 -16.32 6.15 5.30
C GLU A 35 -17.13 4.95 5.84
N GLN A 36 -17.99 4.29 5.04
CA GLN A 36 -18.85 3.17 5.43
C GLN A 36 -18.67 1.90 4.58
N LEU A 37 -17.74 1.89 3.63
CA LEU A 37 -17.59 0.81 2.66
C LEU A 37 -16.31 0.03 2.89
N ASN A 38 -16.38 -1.28 2.65
CA ASN A 38 -15.19 -2.12 2.52
C ASN A 38 -14.53 -1.80 1.17
N LEU A 39 -13.60 -0.85 1.15
CA LEU A 39 -12.98 -0.43 -0.10
C LEU A 39 -11.79 -1.34 -0.45
N GLU A 40 -11.85 -1.93 -1.63
CA GLU A 40 -10.71 -2.51 -2.31
C GLU A 40 -10.11 -1.46 -3.25
N LEU A 41 -8.88 -1.04 -2.95
CA LEU A 41 -8.14 -0.05 -3.71
C LEU A 41 -7.06 -0.73 -4.54
N VAL A 42 -7.11 -0.58 -5.85
CA VAL A 42 -6.07 -1.06 -6.77
C VAL A 42 -5.34 0.12 -7.39
N LEU A 43 -4.04 0.21 -7.15
CA LEU A 43 -3.16 1.21 -7.72
C LEU A 43 -2.22 0.54 -8.72
N SER A 44 -2.32 0.90 -10.00
CA SER A 44 -1.30 0.56 -11.01
C SER A 44 -0.39 1.77 -11.16
N ILE A 45 0.81 1.68 -10.59
CA ILE A 45 1.72 2.81 -10.44
C ILE A 45 2.76 2.73 -11.56
N ILE A 46 2.51 3.46 -12.64
CA ILE A 46 3.41 3.58 -13.79
C ILE A 46 4.08 4.97 -13.76
N SER A 47 4.34 5.49 -12.55
CA SER A 47 4.86 6.84 -12.37
C SER A 47 6.38 6.86 -12.51
N THR A 48 6.90 7.93 -13.09
CA THR A 48 8.33 8.08 -13.39
C THR A 48 9.15 8.55 -12.19
N THR A 49 8.55 9.19 -11.17
CA THR A 49 9.24 9.63 -9.95
C THR A 49 8.28 9.92 -8.79
N ASN A 50 8.77 9.80 -7.56
CA ASN A 50 8.13 10.29 -6.34
C ASN A 50 9.16 11.05 -5.49
N THR A 51 8.84 12.30 -5.13
CA THR A 51 9.70 13.11 -4.25
C THR A 51 8.80 13.76 -3.22
N PHE A 52 8.79 13.20 -2.03
CA PHE A 52 8.21 13.81 -0.86
C PHE A 52 8.88 13.24 0.38
N THR A 53 8.87 14.04 1.42
CA THR A 53 9.35 13.68 2.75
C THR A 53 8.16 13.29 3.63
N VAL A 54 8.41 12.44 4.63
CA VAL A 54 7.38 12.04 5.59
C VAL A 54 6.90 13.25 6.40
N GLU A 55 7.77 14.22 6.61
CA GLU A 55 7.51 15.52 7.25
C GLU A 55 6.44 16.31 6.50
N GLU A 56 6.57 16.43 5.18
CA GLU A 56 5.58 17.14 4.37
C GLU A 56 4.22 16.44 4.38
N LEU A 57 4.20 15.10 4.51
CA LEU A 57 2.95 14.36 4.71
C LEU A 57 2.37 14.52 6.13
N ASN A 58 3.20 14.77 7.14
CA ASN A 58 2.84 14.90 8.57
C ASN A 58 2.09 16.16 8.93
N GLU A 59 2.45 17.27 8.30
CA GLU A 59 1.71 18.52 8.47
C GLU A 59 0.24 18.39 8.01
N ILE A 60 -0.06 17.39 7.20
CA ILE A 60 -1.36 17.17 6.56
C ILE A 60 -2.22 16.16 7.35
N THR A 61 -1.63 15.30 8.17
CA THR A 61 -2.26 14.06 8.67
C THR A 61 -2.54 14.02 10.17
N SER A 62 -2.60 15.17 10.85
CA SER A 62 -2.75 15.29 12.31
C SER A 62 -3.94 14.56 12.99
N PHE A 63 -4.77 13.82 12.26
CA PHE A 63 -5.80 12.94 12.83
C PHE A 63 -5.88 11.65 11.99
N CYS A 64 -5.45 10.52 12.57
CA CYS A 64 -5.73 9.19 12.03
C CYS A 64 -7.25 9.00 11.93
N SER A 65 -7.78 8.96 10.71
CA SER A 65 -9.15 8.52 10.44
C SER A 65 -9.16 6.98 10.36
N PRO A 66 -10.25 6.30 10.75
CA PRO A 66 -10.34 4.84 10.67
C PRO A 66 -10.16 4.37 9.23
N SER A 67 -9.51 3.21 9.09
CA SER A 67 -9.18 2.61 7.79
C SER A 67 -10.44 2.29 7.00
N VAL A 68 -10.65 3.02 5.89
CA VAL A 68 -11.69 2.72 4.90
C VAL A 68 -11.21 1.65 3.91
N VAL A 69 -9.89 1.49 3.78
CA VAL A 69 -9.28 0.60 2.78
C VAL A 69 -9.06 -0.77 3.40
N LYS A 70 -9.87 -1.75 3.00
CA LYS A 70 -9.66 -3.14 3.43
C LYS A 70 -8.48 -3.79 2.73
N HIS A 71 -8.38 -3.54 1.44
CA HIS A 71 -7.35 -4.15 0.62
C HIS A 71 -6.71 -3.12 -0.29
N LEU A 72 -5.39 -3.00 -0.21
CA LEU A 72 -4.59 -2.22 -1.13
C LEU A 72 -3.81 -3.17 -2.05
N MET A 73 -4.12 -3.17 -3.34
CA MET A 73 -3.38 -3.92 -4.35
C MET A 73 -2.52 -2.98 -5.19
N LEU A 74 -1.22 -3.22 -5.20
CA LEU A 74 -0.26 -2.47 -6.01
C LEU A 74 0.15 -3.29 -7.23
N LYS A 75 0.17 -2.63 -8.38
CA LYS A 75 0.60 -3.20 -9.66
C LYS A 75 1.64 -2.28 -10.30
N ASP A 76 2.52 -2.89 -11.10
CA ASP A 76 3.50 -2.19 -11.95
C ASP A 76 4.52 -1.31 -11.20
N VAL A 77 4.75 -1.54 -9.90
CA VAL A 77 5.67 -0.73 -9.08
C VAL A 77 7.11 -1.09 -9.41
N ALA A 78 7.81 -0.18 -10.08
CA ALA A 78 9.19 -0.39 -10.53
C ALA A 78 10.07 0.84 -10.25
N PRO A 79 11.41 0.70 -10.30
CA PRO A 79 12.32 1.84 -10.33
C PRO A 79 11.98 2.82 -11.49
N PRO A 80 12.28 4.12 -11.34
CA PRO A 80 13.15 4.74 -10.34
C PRO A 80 12.39 5.27 -9.10
N LEU A 81 11.22 4.71 -8.79
CA LEU A 81 10.47 5.08 -7.59
C LEU A 81 11.28 4.80 -6.32
N ASN A 82 11.25 5.75 -5.40
CA ASN A 82 11.67 5.54 -4.02
C ASN A 82 10.60 4.71 -3.30
N PHE A 83 10.90 3.43 -3.10
CA PHE A 83 9.97 2.48 -2.47
C PHE A 83 9.65 2.83 -1.02
N GLU A 84 10.59 3.43 -0.28
CA GLU A 84 10.38 3.82 1.12
C GLU A 84 9.39 4.97 1.23
N SER A 85 9.61 6.06 0.47
CA SER A 85 8.67 7.17 0.41
C SER A 85 7.28 6.69 -0.04
N LEU A 86 7.21 5.86 -1.10
CA LEU A 86 5.95 5.34 -1.61
C LEU A 86 5.17 4.57 -0.53
N LEU A 87 5.85 3.65 0.18
CA LEU A 87 5.25 2.86 1.25
C LEU A 87 4.76 3.76 2.39
N ASP A 88 5.59 4.72 2.81
CA ASP A 88 5.26 5.68 3.86
C ASP A 88 3.98 6.46 3.50
N GLY A 89 3.90 7.01 2.28
CA GLY A 89 2.74 7.75 1.80
C GLY A 89 1.47 6.92 1.71
N LEU A 90 1.57 5.69 1.20
CA LEU A 90 0.42 4.78 1.07
C LEU A 90 -0.13 4.35 2.43
N PHE A 91 0.74 3.95 3.35
CA PHE A 91 0.32 3.45 4.66
C PHE A 91 -0.28 4.57 5.51
N TRP A 92 0.27 5.77 5.40
CA TRP A 92 -0.30 6.95 6.05
C TRP A 92 -1.62 7.42 5.46
N THR A 93 -1.81 7.27 4.15
CA THR A 93 -3.02 7.75 3.49
C THR A 93 -4.15 6.73 3.62
N CYS A 94 -3.86 5.45 3.44
CA CYS A 94 -4.86 4.40 3.27
C CYS A 94 -5.07 3.55 4.54
N HIS A 95 -4.06 3.42 5.41
CA HIS A 95 -4.07 2.53 6.59
C HIS A 95 -4.63 1.11 6.30
N PRO A 96 -4.22 0.43 5.21
CA PRO A 96 -4.96 -0.74 4.71
C PRO A 96 -4.94 -1.95 5.65
N GLU A 97 -6.01 -2.74 5.75
CA GLU A 97 -6.00 -4.00 6.53
C GLU A 97 -5.14 -5.09 5.85
N SER A 98 -4.98 -5.01 4.53
CA SER A 98 -4.12 -5.91 3.77
C SER A 98 -3.48 -5.20 2.58
N LEU A 99 -2.25 -5.59 2.27
CA LEU A 99 -1.47 -5.11 1.14
C LEU A 99 -1.15 -6.29 0.22
N SER A 100 -1.50 -6.21 -1.05
CA SER A 100 -1.00 -7.11 -2.09
C SER A 100 -0.16 -6.38 -3.11
N VAL A 101 0.84 -7.06 -3.64
CA VAL A 101 1.59 -6.59 -4.80
C VAL A 101 1.54 -7.66 -5.87
N GLU A 102 1.27 -7.24 -7.10
CA GLU A 102 1.34 -8.09 -8.29
C GLU A 102 2.58 -7.72 -9.11
N SER A 103 3.36 -8.72 -9.51
CA SER A 103 4.50 -8.60 -10.40
C SER A 103 4.20 -9.36 -11.67
N MET A 104 4.03 -8.61 -12.76
CA MET A 104 3.86 -9.16 -14.09
C MET A 104 5.19 -9.04 -14.85
N TRP A 105 5.73 -10.17 -15.31
CA TRP A 105 7.04 -10.25 -15.96
C TRP A 105 8.20 -9.69 -15.10
N GLY A 106 8.10 -9.86 -13.77
CA GLY A 106 9.14 -9.45 -12.84
C GLY A 106 9.24 -7.95 -12.57
N ARG A 107 8.34 -7.12 -13.14
CA ARG A 107 8.43 -5.65 -13.03
C ARG A 107 8.35 -5.13 -11.60
N SER A 108 7.69 -5.85 -10.70
CA SER A 108 7.56 -5.46 -9.29
C SER A 108 8.44 -6.29 -8.35
N ASP A 109 9.34 -7.13 -8.86
CA ASP A 109 10.09 -8.09 -8.03
C ASP A 109 11.03 -7.40 -7.04
N GLU A 110 11.69 -6.32 -7.46
CA GLU A 110 12.54 -5.50 -6.59
C GLU A 110 11.71 -4.89 -5.45
N PHE A 111 10.52 -4.38 -5.76
CA PHE A 111 9.62 -3.82 -4.75
C PHE A 111 9.07 -4.90 -3.80
N MET A 112 8.73 -6.09 -4.32
CA MET A 112 8.32 -7.21 -3.49
C MET A 112 9.42 -7.66 -2.54
N GLN A 113 10.68 -7.68 -3.01
CA GLN A 113 11.83 -8.02 -2.17
C GLN A 113 12.05 -6.96 -1.09
N PHE A 114 11.98 -5.68 -1.46
CA PHE A 114 12.02 -4.55 -0.53
C PHE A 114 10.94 -4.67 0.56
N LEU A 115 9.70 -5.02 0.19
CA LEU A 115 8.62 -5.21 1.17
C LEU A 115 8.88 -6.37 2.12
N ARG A 116 9.37 -7.50 1.61
CA ARG A 116 9.73 -8.65 2.47
C ARG A 116 10.77 -8.25 3.49
N GLU A 117 11.82 -7.55 3.08
CA GLU A 117 12.85 -7.08 3.98
C GLU A 117 12.27 -6.08 4.99
N LYS A 118 11.65 -5.00 4.53
CA LYS A 118 11.16 -3.92 5.41
C LYS A 118 10.06 -4.33 6.37
N LEU A 119 9.15 -5.22 5.96
CA LEU A 119 8.04 -5.66 6.80
C LEU A 119 8.43 -6.82 7.72
N MET A 120 9.34 -7.72 7.29
CA MET A 120 9.73 -8.89 8.10
C MET A 120 10.93 -8.63 9.02
N GLU A 121 11.68 -7.54 8.83
CA GLU A 121 12.88 -7.23 9.61
C GLU A 121 12.60 -6.97 11.12
N LYS A 122 11.34 -6.87 11.56
CA LYS A 122 11.00 -6.55 12.96
C LYS A 122 9.80 -7.28 13.54
N GLU A 123 9.97 -8.56 13.86
CA GLU A 123 9.32 -9.11 15.05
C GLU A 123 10.19 -8.81 16.27
N GLY A 124 9.75 -7.86 17.13
CA GLY A 124 10.31 -7.68 18.48
C GLY A 124 11.29 -6.52 18.71
N VAL A 125 11.69 -5.76 17.69
CA VAL A 125 12.52 -4.55 17.87
C VAL A 125 11.65 -3.31 17.72
N GLN A 126 11.53 -2.49 18.76
CA GLN A 126 10.84 -1.20 18.66
C GLN A 126 11.45 -0.35 17.52
N PRO A 127 10.63 0.34 16.70
CA PRO A 127 11.14 1.24 15.69
C PRO A 127 11.96 2.37 16.34
N VAL A 128 13.26 2.45 16.00
CA VAL A 128 14.17 3.55 16.40
C VAL A 128 13.98 4.68 15.39
N CYS A 129 12.78 5.24 15.33
CA CYS A 129 12.50 6.42 14.54
C CYS A 129 11.55 7.32 15.31
N CYS A 130 11.53 8.61 14.96
CA CYS A 130 10.61 9.59 15.54
C CYS A 130 10.80 9.91 17.05
N ASP A 131 11.95 9.59 17.67
CA ASP A 131 12.19 9.74 19.12
C ASP A 131 12.00 11.17 19.68
N SER A 132 12.00 12.19 18.81
CA SER A 132 11.82 13.61 19.18
C SER A 132 10.59 14.28 18.57
N ARG A 133 9.69 13.52 17.93
CA ARG A 133 8.57 14.07 17.16
C ARG A 133 7.24 13.86 17.86
N SER A 134 6.37 14.87 17.82
CA SER A 134 5.02 14.81 18.37
C SER A 134 4.13 13.78 17.66
N VAL A 135 4.42 13.48 16.39
CA VAL A 135 3.70 12.49 15.58
C VAL A 135 4.63 11.33 15.23
N LYS A 136 4.15 10.11 15.46
CA LYS A 136 4.86 8.86 15.18
C LYS A 136 4.58 8.39 13.75
N CYS A 137 5.51 7.71 13.09
CA CYS A 137 5.26 7.15 11.75
C CYS A 137 4.42 5.85 11.83
N TRP A 138 3.95 5.35 10.68
CA TRP A 138 3.08 4.15 10.62
C TRP A 138 3.68 2.93 11.30
N ARG A 139 5.02 2.81 11.31
CA ARG A 139 5.74 1.70 11.95
C ARG A 139 5.45 1.57 13.44
N HIS A 140 5.05 2.67 14.11
CA HIS A 140 4.72 2.67 15.53
C HIS A 140 3.26 2.25 15.79
N TYR A 141 2.42 2.27 14.76
CA TYR A 141 1.03 1.85 14.84
C TYR A 141 0.87 0.40 14.37
N LEU A 142 1.76 -0.10 13.51
CA LEU A 142 1.70 -1.50 13.08
C LEU A 142 2.09 -2.45 14.23
N LYS A 143 1.12 -3.23 14.70
CA LYS A 143 1.22 -4.23 15.79
C LYS A 143 1.66 -5.61 15.31
N GLY A 144 1.42 -5.95 14.04
CA GLY A 144 1.80 -7.26 13.51
C GLY A 144 1.52 -7.41 12.01
N ILE A 145 2.20 -8.38 11.40
CA ILE A 145 2.16 -8.65 9.96
C ILE A 145 2.07 -10.17 9.77
N GLU A 146 1.14 -10.62 8.93
CA GLU A 146 1.04 -12.01 8.49
C GLU A 146 1.26 -12.08 6.98
N VAL A 147 2.13 -12.98 6.52
CA VAL A 147 2.44 -13.12 5.09
C VAL A 147 1.60 -14.24 4.49
N GLU A 148 0.85 -13.90 3.45
CA GLU A 148 0.13 -14.84 2.60
C GLU A 148 0.77 -14.83 1.21
N ASN A 149 1.64 -15.82 0.94
CA ASN A 149 2.23 -15.96 -0.39
C ASN A 149 1.24 -16.68 -1.31
N SER A 150 0.99 -16.13 -2.50
CA SER A 150 0.18 -16.78 -3.54
C SER A 150 0.83 -16.60 -4.90
N THR A 151 1.60 -17.60 -5.34
CA THR A 151 2.09 -17.69 -6.72
C THR A 151 1.00 -18.29 -7.60
N THR A 152 0.48 -17.53 -8.56
CA THR A 152 -0.46 -18.05 -9.57
C THR A 152 0.21 -18.03 -10.93
N SER A 153 0.73 -19.18 -11.37
CA SER A 153 1.12 -19.35 -12.76
C SER A 153 -0.15 -19.54 -13.61
N LEU A 154 -0.43 -18.59 -14.50
CA LEU A 154 -1.47 -18.79 -15.52
C LEU A 154 -0.90 -19.75 -16.58
N HIS A 155 -1.28 -21.03 -16.49
CA HIS A 155 -1.10 -22.00 -17.58
C HIS A 155 -2.14 -21.70 -18.67
N GLY A 156 -1.81 -20.78 -19.57
CA GLY A 156 -2.49 -20.60 -20.85
C GLY A 156 -1.68 -21.27 -21.94
N ASP A 157 -2.32 -22.18 -22.69
CA ASP A 157 -1.70 -22.87 -23.82
C ASP A 157 -1.17 -21.89 -24.87
N SER A 158 0.10 -22.05 -25.23
CA SER A 158 0.80 -21.47 -26.38
C SER A 158 1.08 -19.95 -26.36
N PHE A 159 2.36 -19.62 -26.51
CA PHE A 159 3.07 -18.32 -26.33
C PHE A 159 3.43 -18.01 -24.87
N SER A 160 4.75 -17.96 -24.62
CA SER A 160 5.48 -17.69 -23.37
C SER A 160 4.63 -17.48 -22.11
N PRO A 161 4.69 -18.36 -21.09
CA PRO A 161 3.86 -18.24 -19.90
C PRO A 161 4.02 -16.85 -19.27
N CYS A 162 2.93 -16.11 -19.16
CA CYS A 162 2.89 -14.85 -18.43
C CYS A 162 3.08 -15.18 -16.95
N GLN A 163 4.32 -15.10 -16.47
CA GLN A 163 4.62 -15.25 -15.06
C GLN A 163 4.06 -14.04 -14.31
N VAL A 164 3.02 -14.31 -13.52
CA VAL A 164 2.45 -13.37 -12.56
C VAL A 164 2.75 -13.93 -11.17
N SER A 165 3.42 -13.11 -10.37
CA SER A 165 3.69 -13.41 -8.97
C SER A 165 2.91 -12.43 -8.11
N THR A 166 2.34 -12.89 -7.01
CA THR A 166 1.64 -12.03 -6.05
C THR A 166 2.12 -12.33 -4.63
N ILE A 167 2.37 -11.28 -3.85
CA ILE A 167 2.61 -11.38 -2.42
C ILE A 167 1.53 -10.59 -1.69
N CYS A 168 0.96 -11.17 -0.64
CA CYS A 168 -0.04 -10.53 0.21
C CYS A 168 0.47 -10.46 1.65
N PHE A 169 0.18 -9.34 2.31
CA PHE A 169 0.45 -9.08 3.71
C PHE A 169 -0.85 -8.67 4.38
N LYS A 170 -1.21 -9.33 5.48
CA LYS A 170 -2.23 -8.83 6.40
C LYS A 170 -1.56 -7.94 7.43
N LEU A 171 -2.14 -6.76 7.64
CA LEU A 171 -1.58 -5.70 8.48
C LEU A 171 -2.49 -5.50 9.69
N ARG A 172 -1.91 -5.53 10.88
CA ARG A 172 -2.62 -5.25 12.13
C ARG A 172 -2.10 -3.95 12.70
N TRP A 173 -2.89 -2.89 12.61
CA TRP A 173 -2.64 -1.57 13.21
C TRP A 173 -3.03 -1.54 14.70
#